data_AF-A0A2R6CC55-F1
#
_entry.id   AF-A0A2R6CC55-F1
#
_cell.length_a   1.000
_cell.length_b   1.000
_cell.length_c   1.000
_cell.angle_alpha   90.00
_cell.angle_beta   90.00
_cell.angle_gamma   90.00
#
_symmetry.space_group_name_H-M   'P 1'
#
loop_
_entity.id
_entity.type
_entity.pdbx_description
1 polymer ?
#
loop_
_entity_poly.entity_id
_entity_poly.type
_entity_poly.pdbx_seq_one_letter_code
_entity_poly.pdbx_strand_id
1 'polypeptide(L)'
;MGVSWRMRPLERSLERIRVIQRALSRKRFLSGNWLKAKRKPAKEHEYLKDFRRDLFFKLGFLLAEEYDLLVLEDLNVQGLIQRGETKKRRWMRLYDSSSPS
;
A
#
# COMPACT_ATOMS: atom_id res chain seq x y z
N MET A 1 2.43 10.06 -24.02
CA MET A 1 3.49 9.62 -23.08
C MET A 1 2.89 8.60 -22.14
N GLY A 2 3.40 7.37 -22.09
CA GLY A 2 2.81 6.30 -21.29
C GLY A 2 3.18 6.40 -19.81
N VAL A 3 2.25 6.84 -18.97
CA VAL A 3 2.44 6.84 -17.52
C VAL A 3 2.44 5.38 -17.06
N SER A 4 3.61 4.87 -16.68
CA SER A 4 3.78 3.49 -16.23
C SER A 4 3.18 3.32 -14.82
N TRP A 5 1.88 3.05 -14.76
CA TRP A 5 1.15 2.68 -13.55
C TRP A 5 1.52 1.27 -13.08
N ARG A 6 2.76 1.06 -12.64
CA ARG A 6 3.11 -0.20 -11.99
C ARG A 6 2.83 -0.06 -10.50
N MET A 7 1.84 -0.79 -10.00
CA MET A 7 1.58 -1.02 -8.56
C MET A 7 2.59 -2.01 -7.93
N ARG A 8 3.33 -2.75 -8.78
CA ARG A 8 4.38 -3.70 -8.38
C ARG A 8 5.52 -3.14 -7.48
N PRO A 9 5.96 -1.87 -7.60
CA PRO A 9 6.92 -1.26 -6.68
C PRO A 9 6.37 -1.09 -5.27
N LEU A 10 5.06 -0.85 -5.11
CA LEU A 10 4.41 -0.67 -3.82
C LEU A 10 4.42 -1.98 -3.02
N GLU A 11 3.96 -3.06 -3.64
CA GLU A 11 3.91 -4.40 -3.03
C GLU A 11 5.31 -4.87 -2.60
N ARG A 12 6.31 -4.67 -3.46
CA ARG A 12 7.71 -5.01 -3.17
C ARG A 12 8.27 -4.21 -2.01
N SER A 13 7.97 -2.91 -1.95
CA SER A 13 8.41 -2.03 -0.86
C SER A 13 7.78 -2.44 0.48
N LEU A 14 6.48 -2.80 0.47
CA LEU A 14 5.79 -3.28 1.66
C LEU A 14 6.35 -4.61 2.17
N GLU A 15 6.62 -5.57 1.28
CA GLU A 15 7.25 -6.83 1.67
C GLU A 15 8.67 -6.61 2.21
N ARG A 16 9.43 -5.69 1.61
CA ARG A 16 10.76 -5.33 2.09
C ARG A 16 10.72 -4.71 3.48
N ILE A 17 9.78 -3.80 3.74
CA ILE A 17 9.54 -3.24 5.08
C ILE A 17 9.23 -4.36 6.07
N ARG A 18 8.33 -5.29 5.71
CA ARG A 18 7.95 -6.44 6.55
C ARG A 18 9.16 -7.30 6.94
N VAL A 19 10.00 -7.65 5.97
CA VAL A 19 11.22 -8.45 6.19
C VAL A 19 12.20 -7.71 7.10
N ILE A 20 12.43 -6.42 6.85
CA ILE A 20 13.35 -5.60 7.66
C ILE A 20 12.84 -5.46 9.10
N GLN A 21 11.54 -5.22 9.29
CA GLN A 21 10.94 -5.13 10.63
C GLN A 21 11.05 -6.46 11.39
N ARG A 22 10.79 -7.59 10.73
CA ARG A 22 10.96 -8.93 11.32
C ARG A 22 12.42 -9.21 11.70
N ALA A 23 13.38 -8.75 10.90
CA ALA A 23 14.79 -8.87 11.23
C ALA A 23 15.21 -7.96 12.40
N LEU A 24 14.60 -6.77 12.52
CA LEU A 24 14.86 -5.81 13.59
C LEU A 24 14.31 -6.30 14.94
N SER A 25 13.12 -6.90 14.96
CA SER A 25 12.48 -7.37 16.19
C SER A 25 13.25 -8.49 16.89
N ARG A 26 14.04 -9.27 16.13
CA ARG A 26 14.91 -10.33 16.66
C ARG A 26 16.24 -9.82 17.24
N LYS A 27 16.57 -8.53 17.08
CA LYS A 27 17.84 -7.97 17.56
C LYS A 27 17.70 -7.47 19.00
N ARG A 28 18.76 -7.66 19.80
CA ARG A 28 18.85 -7.11 21.17
C ARG A 28 18.66 -5.59 21.15
N PHE A 29 17.61 -5.13 21.81
CA PHE A 29 17.25 -3.72 21.93
C PHE A 29 18.43 -2.88 22.44
N LEU A 30 18.59 -1.67 21.88
CA LEU A 30 19.67 -0.71 22.19
C LEU A 30 21.12 -1.18 21.95
N SER A 31 21.33 -2.40 21.43
CA SER A 31 22.67 -2.77 20.96
C SER A 31 23.10 -1.86 19.79
N GLY A 32 24.41 -1.66 19.61
CA GLY A 32 24.93 -0.87 18.47
C GLY A 32 24.44 -1.42 17.11
N ASN A 33 24.28 -2.74 17.01
CA ASN A 33 23.73 -3.39 15.81
C ASN A 33 22.23 -3.15 15.64
N TRP A 34 21.47 -3.00 16.72
CA TRP A 34 20.05 -2.63 16.68
C TRP A 34 19.88 -1.19 16.21
N LEU A 35 20.67 -0.25 16.74
CA LEU A 35 20.64 1.16 16.32
C LEU A 35 20.97 1.31 14.83
N LYS A 36 21.98 0.59 14.33
CA LYS A 36 22.32 0.54 12.89
C LYS A 36 21.17 -0.05 12.06
N ALA A 37 20.55 -1.14 12.52
CA ALA A 37 19.46 -1.80 11.81
C ALA A 37 18.17 -0.97 11.76
N LYS A 38 17.88 -0.16 12.80
CA LYS A 38 16.71 0.73 12.87
C LYS A 38 16.68 1.79 11.75
N ARG A 39 17.84 2.15 11.18
CA ARG A 39 17.90 3.12 10.07
C ARG A 39 17.35 2.58 8.75
N LYS A 40 17.42 1.26 8.53
CA LYS A 40 16.94 0.63 7.28
C LYS A 40 15.43 0.77 7.05
N PRO A 41 14.54 0.44 8.01
CA PRO A 41 13.10 0.60 7.80
C PRO A 41 12.69 2.07 7.63
N ALA A 42 13.37 3.01 8.30
CA ALA A 42 13.10 4.43 8.15
C ALA A 42 13.31 4.92 6.69
N LYS A 43 14.41 4.50 6.05
CA LYS A 43 14.69 4.82 4.64
C LYS A 43 13.64 4.24 3.67
N GLU A 44 13.20 3.01 3.91
CA GLU A 44 12.15 2.40 3.06
C GLU A 44 10.80 3.10 3.24
N HIS A 45 10.47 3.56 4.45
CA HIS A 45 9.27 4.38 4.68
C HIS A 45 9.34 5.74 3.99
N GLU A 46 10.52 6.37 3.95
CA GLU A 46 10.77 7.61 3.22
C GLU A 46 10.57 7.42 1.72
N TYR A 47 11.19 6.39 1.13
CA TYR A 47 10.98 6.02 -0.27
C TYR A 47 9.49 5.79 -0.60
N LEU A 48 8.77 5.08 0.27
CA LEU A 48 7.33 4.82 0.11
C LEU A 48 6.49 6.10 0.20
N LYS A 49 6.90 7.07 1.02
CA LYS A 49 6.24 8.37 1.13
C LYS A 49 6.43 9.16 -0.17
N ASP A 50 7.64 9.21 -0.68
CA ASP A 50 7.96 9.93 -1.92
C ASP A 50 7.27 9.30 -3.13
N PHE A 51 7.24 7.98 -3.21
CA PHE A 51 6.49 7.26 -4.24
C PHE A 51 4.99 7.57 -4.21
N ARG A 52 4.36 7.59 -3.02
CA ARG A 52 2.95 7.96 -2.87
C ARG A 52 2.68 9.40 -3.30
N ARG A 53 3.60 10.31 -2.98
CA ARG A 53 3.52 11.72 -3.37
C ARG A 53 3.61 11.88 -4.89
N ASP A 54 4.58 11.22 -5.52
CA ASP A 54 4.75 11.23 -6.98
C ASP A 54 3.51 10.68 -7.70
N LEU A 55 2.95 9.57 -7.21
CA LEU A 55 1.71 9.00 -7.72
C LEU A 55 0.54 10.00 -7.63
N PHE A 56 0.39 10.66 -6.48
CA PHE A 56 -0.66 11.65 -6.25
C PHE A 56 -0.57 12.81 -7.24
N PHE A 57 0.62 13.39 -7.45
CA PHE A 57 0.79 14.50 -8.39
C PHE A 57 0.62 14.07 -9.84
N LYS A 58 1.04 12.87 -10.22
CA LYS A 58 0.81 12.34 -11.58
C LYS A 58 -0.68 12.14 -11.86
N LEU A 59 -1.43 11.61 -10.89
CA LEU A 59 -2.88 11.50 -10.98
C LEU A 59 -3.53 12.88 -11.09
N GLY A 60 -3.15 13.81 -10.22
CA GLY A 60 -3.68 15.17 -10.23
C GLY A 60 -3.40 15.89 -11.54
N PHE A 61 -2.20 15.75 -12.09
CA PHE A 61 -1.82 16.32 -13.38
C PHE A 61 -2.69 15.78 -14.51
N LEU A 62 -2.85 14.45 -14.61
CA LEU A 62 -3.65 13.83 -15.66
C LEU A 62 -5.13 14.23 -15.56
N LEU A 63 -5.68 14.26 -14.35
CA LEU A 63 -7.06 14.68 -14.13
C LEU A 63 -7.28 16.15 -14.49
N ALA A 64 -6.33 17.03 -14.15
CA ALA A 64 -6.41 18.44 -14.50
C ALA A 64 -6.22 18.69 -16.00
N GLU A 65 -5.50 17.82 -16.71
CA GLU A 65 -5.33 17.90 -18.16
C GLU A 65 -6.59 17.43 -18.90
N GLU A 66 -7.31 16.45 -18.36
CA GLU A 66 -8.46 15.80 -19.02
C GLU A 66 -9.81 16.44 -18.68
N TYR A 67 -9.96 17.07 -17.51
CA TYR A 67 -11.25 17.57 -17.02
C TYR A 67 -11.18 19.05 -16.61
N ASP A 68 -12.15 19.85 -17.10
CA ASP A 68 -12.29 21.26 -16.75
C ASP A 68 -12.85 21.50 -15.33
N LEU A 69 -13.55 20.50 -14.76
CA LEU A 69 -14.14 20.56 -13.42
C LEU A 69 -13.95 19.23 -12.68
N LEU A 70 -13.35 19.30 -11.49
CA LEU A 70 -13.16 18.17 -10.58
C LEU A 70 -13.92 18.44 -9.28
N VAL A 71 -14.84 17.54 -8.92
CA VAL A 71 -15.56 17.56 -7.64
C VAL A 71 -14.97 16.49 -6.73
N LEU A 72 -14.52 16.89 -5.54
CA LEU A 72 -13.97 15.99 -4.54
C LEU A 72 -15.01 15.72 -3.45
N GLU A 73 -15.49 14.48 -3.38
CA GLU A 73 -16.39 14.04 -2.32
C GLU A 73 -15.62 13.61 -1.07
N ASP A 74 -16.13 13.95 0.12
CA ASP A 74 -15.64 13.40 1.38
C ASP A 74 -16.15 11.96 1.54
N LEU A 75 -15.29 11.01 1.19
CA LEU A 75 -15.63 9.59 1.17
C LEU A 75 -14.97 8.85 2.31
N ASN A 76 -15.75 8.06 3.06
CA ASN A 76 -15.20 7.09 3.99
C ASN A 76 -14.61 5.88 3.24
N VAL A 77 -13.42 6.08 2.68
CA VAL A 77 -12.68 5.07 1.89
C VAL A 77 -12.39 3.82 2.71
N GLN A 78 -12.05 3.96 4.00
CA GLN A 78 -11.80 2.79 4.86
C GLN A 78 -13.04 1.91 4.99
N GLY A 79 -14.21 2.53 5.22
CA GLY A 79 -15.48 1.82 5.28
C GLY A 79 -15.85 1.12 3.96
N LEU A 80 -15.52 1.72 2.82
CA LEU A 80 -15.72 1.09 1.52
C LEU A 80 -14.82 -0.13 1.31
N ILE A 81 -13.53 -0.02 1.62
CA ILE A 81 -12.58 -1.13 1.52
C ILE A 81 -13.05 -2.29 2.41
N GLN A 82 -13.44 -2.01 3.64
CA GLN A 82 -13.86 -3.04 4.58
C GLN A 82 -15.16 -3.74 4.17
N ARG A 83 -16.14 -2.98 3.64
CA ARG A 83 -17.37 -3.55 3.05
C ARG A 83 -17.05 -4.44 1.85
N GLY A 84 -16.16 -3.99 0.97
CA GLY A 84 -15.70 -4.76 -0.19
C GLY A 84 -15.05 -6.08 0.20
N GLU A 85 -14.12 -6.06 1.16
CA GLU A 85 -13.46 -7.26 1.69
C GLU A 85 -14.46 -8.22 2.35
N THR A 86 -15.41 -7.69 3.12
CA THR A 86 -16.45 -8.50 3.77
C THR A 86 -17.34 -9.19 2.74
N LYS A 87 -17.76 -8.45 1.70
CA LYS A 87 -18.52 -8.98 0.57
C LYS A 87 -17.72 -10.08 -0.14
N LYS A 88 -16.46 -9.83 -0.49
CA LYS A 88 -15.57 -10.81 -1.14
C LYS A 88 -15.45 -12.11 -0.33
N ARG A 89 -15.21 -12.03 0.98
CA ARG A 89 -15.16 -13.22 1.86
C ARG A 89 -16.48 -13.98 1.90
N ARG A 90 -17.61 -13.27 1.88
CA ARG A 90 -18.94 -13.90 1.82
C ARG A 90 -19.14 -14.66 0.50
N TRP A 91 -18.78 -14.07 -0.63
CA TRP A 91 -18.85 -14.74 -1.94
C TRP A 91 -17.99 -16.00 -1.99
N MET A 92 -16.76 -15.94 -1.47
CA MET A 92 -15.86 -17.09 -1.41
C MET A 92 -16.49 -18.25 -0.61
N ARG A 93 -17.05 -17.98 0.57
CA ARG A 93 -17.76 -19.01 1.35
C ARG A 93 -18.95 -19.64 0.63
N LEU A 94 -19.72 -18.83 -0.10
CA LEU A 94 -20.88 -19.33 -0.85
C LEU A 94 -20.46 -20.20 -2.05
N TYR A 95 -19.33 -19.87 -2.67
CA TYR A 95 -18.76 -20.65 -3.77
C TYR A 95 -18.21 -22.00 -3.27
N ASP A 96 -17.49 -21.99 -2.16
CA ASP A 96 -16.95 -23.20 -1.51
C ASP A 96 -18.08 -24.15 -1.06
N SER A 97 -19.23 -23.62 -0.61
CA SER A 97 -20.40 -24.43 -0.23
C SER A 97 -21.24 -24.96 -1.40
N SER A 98 -21.01 -24.45 -2.62
CA SER A 98 -21.75 -24.82 -3.83
C SER A 98 -20.96 -25.74 -4.76
N SER A 99 -19.70 -26.02 -4.43
CA SER A 99 -18.84 -26.92 -5.19
C SER A 99 -19.26 -28.36 -4.90
N PRO A 100 -19.73 -29.14 -5.90
CA PRO A 100 -20.08 -30.54 -5.68
C PRO A 100 -18.80 -31.31 -5.31
N SER A 101 -18.88 -32.07 -4.21
CA SER A 101 -17.87 -33.04 -3.78
C SER A 101 -17.71 -34.18 -4.79
#